data_AF-V2XQR4-F1
#
_entry.id   AF-V2XQR4-F1
#
_cell.length_a   1.000
_cell.length_b   1.000
_cell.length_c   1.000
_cell.angle_alpha   90.00
_cell.angle_beta   90.00
_cell.angle_gamma   90.00
#
_symmetry.space_group_name_H-M   'P 1'
#
loop_
_entity.id
_entity.type
_entity.pdbx_description
1 polymer ?
#
loop_
_entity_poly.entity_id
_entity_poly.type
_entity_poly.pdbx_seq_one_letter_code
_entity_poly.pdbx_strand_id
1 'polypeptide(L)'
;MLPHLQNVLGTISPSVAMSAVLGDWRLTMWGDIQKSDVERWLYDPRAVWDSLDWYIRLAPWPNLRDPTLLHSEGVRLLYFHQCWQELAARGDTSFLISSINSRQAELQSLVNLRFVIPFTTLAKLWTHDDPDDQEQSSQLLPFLEDAFSTHPGYNEERHDRERLAFISALANHLNDTDFTSYVTTSTRGQEFIHFVHDQIVSRRLYEPFDWDPHARRELMSTWNRATQRMKEIGNLPPDYFASIPQAGNESSVPQPHHEMHDDGQGALGLVEQDKQGNMAGDVGAEELVDTPHPNTDPDHPRADDRCGEYKTTGTGQEDVPGLVERGEQSNTVGGVGADERV
;
A
#
# COMPACT_ATOMS: atom_id res chain seq x y z
N MET A 1 1.61 -3.20 -33.28
CA MET A 1 0.58 -3.27 -32.22
C MET A 1 0.91 -2.37 -31.04
N LEU A 2 2.18 -2.25 -30.63
CA LEU A 2 2.60 -1.40 -29.51
C LEU A 2 2.11 0.06 -29.58
N PRO A 3 2.14 0.77 -30.74
CA PRO A 3 1.64 2.15 -30.80
C PRO A 3 0.12 2.26 -30.59
N HIS A 4 -0.65 1.26 -31.03
CA HIS A 4 -2.09 1.23 -30.80
C HIS A 4 -2.43 0.96 -29.34
N LEU A 5 -1.71 0.03 -28.71
CA LEU A 5 -1.87 -0.25 -27.28
C LEU A 5 -1.52 0.98 -26.43
N GLN A 6 -0.45 1.71 -26.78
CA GLN A 6 -0.10 2.98 -26.14
C GLN A 6 -1.19 4.04 -26.26
N ASN A 7 -1.76 4.19 -27.45
CA ASN A 7 -2.86 5.14 -27.65
C ASN A 7 -4.07 4.79 -26.78
N VAL A 8 -4.42 3.51 -26.69
CA VAL A 8 -5.52 3.04 -25.84
C VAL A 8 -5.21 3.26 -24.35
N LEU A 9 -4.04 2.83 -23.89
CA LEU A 9 -3.64 2.97 -22.48
C LEU A 9 -3.49 4.44 -22.07
N GLY A 10 -3.12 5.32 -22.99
CA GLY A 10 -3.06 6.77 -22.76
C GLY A 10 -4.42 7.46 -22.60
N THR A 11 -5.53 6.75 -22.83
CA THR A 11 -6.91 7.28 -22.66
C THR A 11 -7.58 6.88 -21.36
N ILE A 12 -6.97 5.97 -20.59
CA ILE A 12 -7.49 5.53 -19.29
C ILE A 12 -6.55 6.00 -18.17
N SER A 13 -7.06 5.99 -16.94
CA SER A 13 -6.26 6.33 -15.75
C SER A 13 -5.00 5.45 -15.66
N PRO A 14 -3.81 6.01 -15.37
CA PRO A 14 -2.57 5.23 -15.28
C PRO A 14 -2.66 4.07 -14.28
N SER A 15 -3.37 4.25 -13.17
CA SER A 15 -3.59 3.19 -12.18
C SER A 15 -4.43 2.05 -12.76
N VAL A 16 -5.46 2.34 -13.57
CA VAL A 16 -6.26 1.32 -14.28
C VAL A 16 -5.42 0.60 -15.33
N ALA A 17 -4.63 1.33 -16.11
CA ALA A 17 -3.73 0.74 -17.09
C ALA A 17 -2.76 -0.25 -16.44
N MET A 18 -2.13 0.15 -15.33
CA MET A 18 -1.14 -0.66 -14.63
C MET A 18 -1.75 -1.89 -13.97
N SER A 19 -2.86 -1.74 -13.25
CA SER A 19 -3.52 -2.85 -12.54
C SER A 19 -4.30 -3.77 -13.47
N ALA A 20 -5.27 -3.22 -14.22
CA ALA A 20 -6.28 -4.00 -14.91
C ALA A 20 -5.82 -4.56 -16.27
N VAL A 21 -4.89 -3.87 -16.94
CA VAL A 21 -4.39 -4.25 -18.26
C VAL A 21 -3.00 -4.88 -18.17
N LEU A 22 -2.09 -4.26 -17.41
CA LEU A 22 -0.71 -4.73 -17.26
C LEU A 22 -0.52 -5.72 -16.09
N GLY A 23 -1.52 -5.85 -15.21
CA GLY A 23 -1.56 -6.83 -14.13
C GLY A 23 -0.78 -6.46 -12.87
N ASP A 24 -0.18 -5.27 -12.78
CA ASP A 24 0.60 -4.86 -11.61
C ASP A 24 -0.21 -4.01 -10.63
N TRP A 25 -0.80 -4.71 -9.67
CA TRP A 25 -1.58 -4.13 -8.59
C TRP A 25 -0.76 -3.42 -7.52
N ARG A 26 0.52 -3.77 -7.36
CA ARG A 26 1.35 -3.24 -6.26
C ARG A 26 1.66 -1.77 -6.47
N LEU A 27 1.94 -1.41 -7.71
CA LEU A 27 2.12 -0.01 -8.10
C LEU A 27 0.89 0.82 -7.79
N THR A 28 -0.31 0.27 -8.02
CA THR A 28 -1.56 0.97 -7.76
C THR A 28 -1.81 1.13 -6.26
N MET A 29 -1.40 0.14 -5.46
CA MET A 29 -1.56 0.17 -4.00
C MET A 29 -0.56 1.08 -3.29
N TRP A 30 0.70 1.11 -3.73
CA TRP A 30 1.79 1.67 -2.93
C TRP A 30 2.53 2.84 -3.59
N GLY A 31 2.31 3.07 -4.89
CA GLY A 31 2.99 4.11 -5.66
C GLY A 31 2.02 5.10 -6.30
N ASP A 32 2.56 6.27 -6.66
CA ASP A 32 1.90 7.21 -7.55
C ASP A 32 2.28 6.90 -8.99
N ILE A 33 1.34 6.35 -9.75
CA ILE A 33 1.59 5.92 -11.12
C ILE A 33 1.37 7.08 -12.06
N GLN A 34 2.43 7.51 -12.72
CA GLN A 34 2.37 8.53 -13.75
C GLN A 34 2.15 7.89 -15.12
N LYS A 35 1.63 8.69 -16.06
CA LYS A 35 1.44 8.25 -17.45
C LYS A 35 2.75 7.75 -18.08
N SER A 36 3.87 8.41 -17.76
CA SER A 36 5.20 8.01 -18.21
C SER A 36 5.60 6.61 -17.73
N ASP A 37 5.10 6.16 -16.58
CA ASP A 37 5.41 4.83 -16.06
C ASP A 37 4.68 3.75 -16.86
N VAL A 38 3.44 4.00 -17.27
CA VAL A 38 2.68 3.12 -18.17
C VAL A 38 3.36 3.04 -19.54
N GLU A 39 3.80 4.17 -20.08
CA GLU A 39 4.54 4.21 -21.34
C GLU A 39 5.85 3.44 -21.24
N ARG A 40 6.65 3.71 -20.19
CA ARG A 40 7.92 3.04 -19.95
C ARG A 40 7.74 1.55 -19.73
N TRP A 41 6.68 1.12 -19.06
CA TRP A 41 6.38 -0.30 -18.85
C TRP A 41 6.22 -1.05 -20.18
N LEU A 42 5.64 -0.42 -21.20
CA LEU A 42 5.45 -1.05 -22.51
C LEU A 42 6.76 -1.21 -23.31
N TYR A 43 7.76 -0.38 -23.02
CA TYR A 43 9.05 -0.40 -23.70
C TYR A 43 10.13 -1.16 -22.94
N ASP A 44 10.22 -0.92 -21.63
CA ASP A 44 11.21 -1.48 -20.73
C ASP A 44 10.59 -1.71 -19.34
N PRO A 45 9.82 -2.80 -19.17
CA PRO A 45 9.26 -3.16 -17.88
C PRO A 45 10.34 -3.31 -16.81
N ARG A 46 11.51 -3.86 -17.17
CA ARG A 46 12.60 -4.08 -16.21
C ARG A 46 13.09 -2.76 -15.63
N ALA A 47 13.21 -1.70 -16.42
CA ALA A 47 13.61 -0.40 -15.88
C ALA A 47 12.55 0.25 -14.99
N VAL A 48 11.25 0.03 -15.25
CA VAL A 48 10.20 0.46 -14.31
C VAL A 48 10.34 -0.31 -13.01
N TRP A 49 10.43 -1.64 -13.09
CA TRP A 49 10.70 -2.47 -11.92
C TRP A 49 11.91 -1.96 -11.16
N ASP A 50 13.06 -1.78 -11.81
CA ASP A 50 14.32 -1.33 -11.24
C ASP A 50 14.28 0.05 -10.58
N SER A 51 13.30 0.89 -10.92
CA SER A 51 13.06 2.16 -10.25
C SER A 51 12.25 2.07 -8.95
N LEU A 52 11.55 0.96 -8.71
CA LEU A 52 10.69 0.82 -7.54
C LEU A 52 11.47 0.47 -6.29
N ASP A 53 11.00 0.99 -5.17
CA ASP A 53 11.45 0.53 -3.86
C ASP A 53 11.28 -0.99 -3.72
N TRP A 54 12.26 -1.62 -3.07
CA TRP A 54 12.32 -3.06 -2.93
C TRP A 54 11.07 -3.65 -2.26
N TYR A 55 10.52 -2.98 -1.25
CA TYR A 55 9.35 -3.48 -0.52
C TYR A 55 8.04 -3.24 -1.28
N ILE A 56 7.98 -2.22 -2.14
CA ILE A 56 6.86 -2.05 -3.09
C ILE A 56 6.82 -3.22 -4.08
N ARG A 57 7.98 -3.64 -4.60
CA ARG A 57 8.07 -4.79 -5.54
C ARG A 57 7.61 -6.10 -4.91
N LEU A 58 7.92 -6.31 -3.64
CA LEU A 58 7.65 -7.56 -2.93
C LEU A 58 6.34 -7.54 -2.15
N ALA A 59 5.60 -6.44 -2.22
CA ALA A 59 4.29 -6.34 -1.63
C ALA A 59 3.38 -7.47 -2.15
N PRO A 60 2.59 -8.11 -1.27
CA PRO A 60 1.69 -9.17 -1.68
C PRO A 60 0.65 -8.70 -2.70
N TRP A 61 0.30 -9.61 -3.59
CA TRP A 61 -0.73 -9.37 -4.58
C TRP A 61 -2.11 -9.58 -3.96
N PRO A 62 -3.11 -8.78 -4.35
CA PRO A 62 -4.48 -9.08 -3.99
C PRO A 62 -4.87 -10.46 -4.55
N ASN A 63 -5.63 -11.23 -3.78
CA ASN A 63 -6.10 -12.56 -4.18
C ASN A 63 -7.24 -12.47 -5.21
N LEU A 64 -6.89 -12.01 -6.41
CA LEU A 64 -7.81 -11.84 -7.52
C LEU A 64 -7.66 -12.98 -8.52
N ARG A 65 -8.76 -13.33 -9.15
CA ARG A 65 -8.78 -14.27 -10.27
C ARG A 65 -8.22 -13.59 -11.52
N ASP A 66 -7.50 -14.35 -12.33
CA ASP A 66 -6.94 -13.90 -13.60
C ASP A 66 -7.74 -14.49 -14.77
N PRO A 67 -8.16 -13.69 -15.77
CA PRO A 67 -7.98 -12.24 -15.92
C PRO A 67 -8.89 -11.42 -15.00
N THR A 68 -8.30 -10.47 -14.28
CA THR A 68 -8.97 -9.60 -13.28
C THR A 68 -10.29 -8.99 -13.79
N LEU A 69 -10.30 -8.48 -15.02
CA LEU A 69 -11.45 -7.78 -15.61
C LEU A 69 -12.62 -8.70 -15.98
N LEU A 70 -12.44 -10.01 -16.00
CA LEU A 70 -13.51 -10.97 -16.28
C LEU A 70 -14.27 -11.40 -15.01
N HIS A 71 -13.86 -10.88 -13.86
CA HIS A 71 -14.37 -11.28 -12.57
C HIS A 71 -14.88 -10.08 -11.78
N SER A 72 -16.04 -10.25 -11.12
CA SER A 72 -16.68 -9.18 -10.36
C SER A 72 -15.78 -8.66 -9.23
N GLU A 73 -14.94 -9.50 -8.64
CA GLU A 73 -14.05 -9.08 -7.55
C GLU A 73 -13.02 -8.06 -8.03
N GLY A 74 -12.39 -8.32 -9.19
CA GLY A 74 -11.42 -7.42 -9.80
C GLY A 74 -12.04 -6.11 -10.23
N VAL A 75 -13.20 -6.16 -10.89
CA VAL A 75 -13.96 -4.97 -11.32
C VAL A 75 -14.36 -4.12 -10.11
N ARG A 76 -14.82 -4.74 -9.01
CA ARG A 76 -15.21 -4.03 -7.80
C ARG A 76 -14.02 -3.35 -7.12
N LEU A 77 -12.88 -4.02 -6.99
CA LEU A 77 -11.67 -3.42 -6.41
C LEU A 77 -11.22 -2.20 -7.22
N LEU A 78 -11.15 -2.33 -8.54
CA LEU A 78 -10.83 -1.22 -9.45
C LEU A 78 -11.79 -0.05 -9.26
N TYR A 79 -13.09 -0.33 -9.23
CA TYR A 79 -14.12 0.70 -9.04
C TYR A 79 -13.91 1.49 -7.76
N PHE A 80 -13.71 0.81 -6.62
CA PHE A 80 -13.50 1.50 -5.34
C PHE A 80 -12.21 2.30 -5.31
N HIS A 81 -11.10 1.76 -5.84
CA HIS A 81 -9.84 2.50 -5.90
C HIS A 81 -9.95 3.77 -6.76
N GLN A 82 -10.57 3.68 -7.95
CA GLN A 82 -10.78 4.88 -8.79
C GLN A 82 -11.74 5.87 -8.14
N CYS A 83 -12.82 5.39 -7.53
CA CYS A 83 -13.77 6.24 -6.83
C CYS A 83 -13.09 7.00 -5.69
N TRP A 84 -12.29 6.32 -4.88
CA TRP A 84 -11.57 6.94 -3.78
C TRP A 84 -10.49 7.93 -4.24
N GLN A 85 -9.74 7.60 -5.29
CA GLN A 85 -8.77 8.52 -5.88
C GLN A 85 -9.42 9.80 -6.42
N GLU A 86 -10.61 9.68 -7.03
CA GLU A 86 -11.38 10.82 -7.54
C GLU A 86 -11.94 11.67 -6.40
N LEU A 87 -12.54 11.05 -5.37
CA LEU A 87 -13.04 11.78 -4.20
C LEU A 87 -11.90 12.53 -3.48
N ALA A 88 -10.73 11.88 -3.34
CA ALA A 88 -9.54 12.52 -2.77
C ALA A 88 -9.06 13.70 -3.64
N ALA A 89 -9.12 13.58 -4.97
CA ALA A 89 -8.72 14.65 -5.88
C ALA A 89 -9.66 15.86 -5.86
N ARG A 90 -10.95 15.65 -5.52
CA ARG A 90 -11.96 16.72 -5.41
C ARG A 90 -11.99 17.39 -4.04
N GLY A 91 -11.33 16.81 -3.03
CA GLY A 91 -11.47 17.24 -1.64
C GLY A 91 -12.79 16.79 -0.99
N ASP A 92 -13.47 15.78 -1.55
CA ASP A 92 -14.73 15.24 -0.98
C ASP A 92 -14.45 14.29 0.21
N THR A 93 -13.69 14.77 1.20
CA THR A 93 -13.09 13.99 2.29
C THR A 93 -14.12 13.22 3.11
N SER A 94 -15.23 13.86 3.48
CA SER A 94 -16.30 13.21 4.26
C SER A 94 -16.92 12.01 3.54
N PHE A 95 -17.20 12.14 2.24
CA PHE A 95 -17.73 11.06 1.42
C PHE A 95 -16.71 9.93 1.21
N LEU A 96 -15.44 10.30 1.01
CA LEU A 96 -14.35 9.34 0.90
C LEU A 96 -14.21 8.48 2.16
N ILE A 97 -14.14 9.10 3.33
CA ILE A 97 -14.01 8.40 4.62
C ILE A 97 -15.22 7.48 4.85
N SER A 98 -16.44 7.96 4.60
CA SER A 98 -17.66 7.15 4.71
C SER A 98 -17.64 5.93 3.77
N SER A 99 -17.19 6.13 2.52
CA SER A 99 -17.04 5.06 1.54
C SER A 99 -15.99 4.03 1.96
N ILE A 100 -14.85 4.46 2.49
CA ILE A 100 -13.81 3.56 3.02
C ILE A 100 -14.35 2.74 4.19
N ASN A 101 -14.91 3.41 5.20
CA ASN A 101 -15.42 2.76 6.42
C ASN A 101 -16.50 1.71 6.11
N SER A 102 -17.36 1.98 5.13
CA SER A 102 -18.45 1.05 4.76
C SER A 102 -17.98 -0.15 3.92
N ARG A 103 -16.80 -0.10 3.29
CA ARG A 103 -16.36 -1.11 2.31
C ARG A 103 -15.07 -1.84 2.71
N GLN A 104 -14.30 -1.32 3.67
CA GLN A 104 -12.97 -1.85 4.00
C GLN A 104 -12.97 -3.33 4.41
N ALA A 105 -13.89 -3.75 5.29
CA ALA A 105 -13.93 -5.13 5.78
C ALA A 105 -14.28 -6.12 4.66
N GLU A 106 -15.22 -5.72 3.80
CA GLU A 106 -15.57 -6.49 2.60
C GLU A 106 -14.35 -6.62 1.68
N LEU A 107 -13.65 -5.52 1.41
CA LEU A 107 -12.48 -5.52 0.54
C LEU A 107 -11.33 -6.35 1.13
N GLN A 108 -11.04 -6.23 2.43
CA GLN A 108 -10.01 -7.03 3.09
C GLN A 108 -10.28 -8.53 2.96
N SER A 109 -11.55 -8.94 3.07
CA SER A 109 -11.96 -10.33 2.82
C SER A 109 -11.85 -10.71 1.35
N LEU A 110 -12.24 -9.82 0.44
CA LEU A 110 -12.27 -10.05 -1.01
C LEU A 110 -10.86 -10.27 -1.57
N VAL A 111 -9.93 -9.41 -1.20
CA VAL A 111 -8.58 -9.38 -1.78
C VAL A 111 -7.53 -10.05 -0.91
N ASN A 112 -7.92 -10.51 0.28
CA ASN A 112 -7.02 -11.12 1.25
C ASN A 112 -5.78 -10.24 1.51
N LEU A 113 -6.01 -8.96 1.79
CA LEU A 113 -5.03 -7.97 2.23
C LEU A 113 -5.59 -7.28 3.47
N ARG A 114 -4.71 -6.74 4.32
CA ARG A 114 -5.12 -5.89 5.45
C ARG A 114 -5.12 -4.42 5.05
N PHE A 115 -4.16 -4.02 4.22
CA PHE A 115 -4.10 -2.69 3.63
C PHE A 115 -4.81 -2.70 2.28
N VAL A 116 -6.01 -2.11 2.22
CA VAL A 116 -6.86 -2.09 1.00
C VAL A 116 -7.05 -0.71 0.40
N ILE A 117 -6.63 0.34 1.10
CA ILE A 117 -6.66 1.72 0.64
C ILE A 117 -5.34 2.00 -0.10
N PRO A 118 -5.37 2.49 -1.35
CA PRO A 118 -4.15 2.93 -2.02
C PRO A 118 -3.45 4.02 -1.22
N PHE A 119 -2.14 3.91 -1.02
CA PHE A 119 -1.36 4.85 -0.23
C PHE A 119 -1.46 6.28 -0.76
N THR A 120 -1.53 6.46 -2.08
CA THR A 120 -1.74 7.76 -2.73
C THR A 120 -3.04 8.45 -2.31
N THR A 121 -4.07 7.70 -1.96
CA THR A 121 -5.33 8.25 -1.44
C THR A 121 -5.11 8.80 -0.02
N LEU A 122 -4.38 8.06 0.82
CA LEU A 122 -4.02 8.52 2.18
C LEU A 122 -3.10 9.74 2.13
N ALA A 123 -2.08 9.71 1.27
CA ALA A 123 -1.15 10.82 1.09
C ALA A 123 -1.87 12.12 0.72
N LYS A 124 -2.79 12.07 -0.26
CA LYS A 124 -3.62 13.22 -0.64
C LYS A 124 -4.46 13.77 0.51
N LEU A 125 -5.10 12.89 1.29
CA LEU A 125 -5.88 13.30 2.46
C LEU A 125 -5.00 13.99 3.51
N TRP A 126 -3.81 13.45 3.77
CA TRP A 126 -2.89 14.00 4.76
C TRP A 126 -2.18 15.27 4.30
N THR A 127 -2.25 15.64 3.02
CA THR A 127 -1.63 16.86 2.47
C THR A 127 -2.66 17.80 1.89
N HIS A 128 -3.93 17.66 2.29
CA HIS A 128 -5.00 18.51 1.83
C HIS A 128 -4.79 19.96 2.28
N ASP A 129 -5.17 20.95 1.46
CA ASP A 129 -4.95 22.36 1.79
C ASP A 129 -5.84 22.86 2.94
N ASP A 130 -7.01 22.24 3.11
CA ASP A 130 -7.96 22.54 4.20
C ASP A 130 -7.59 21.74 5.48
N PRO A 131 -7.26 22.42 6.61
CA PRO A 131 -6.99 21.76 7.88
C PRO A 131 -8.16 20.94 8.43
N ASP A 132 -9.41 21.31 8.14
CA ASP A 132 -10.57 20.57 8.60
C ASP A 132 -10.67 19.21 7.90
N ASP A 133 -10.34 19.15 6.60
CA ASP A 133 -10.26 17.92 5.84
C ASP A 133 -9.07 17.04 6.28
N GLN A 134 -7.93 17.67 6.59
CA GLN A 134 -6.80 16.96 7.19
C GLN A 134 -7.20 16.32 8.53
N GLU A 135 -7.87 17.06 9.41
CA GLU A 135 -8.33 16.54 10.69
C GLU A 135 -9.38 15.45 10.53
N GLN A 136 -10.30 15.57 9.56
CA GLN A 136 -11.25 14.51 9.24
C GLN A 136 -10.55 13.21 8.84
N SER A 137 -9.45 13.30 8.08
CA SER A 137 -8.68 12.11 7.66
C SER A 137 -8.14 11.28 8.83
N SER A 138 -8.02 11.87 10.03
CA SER A 138 -7.62 11.16 11.26
C SER A 138 -8.55 9.99 11.62
N GLN A 139 -9.80 10.02 11.14
CA GLN A 139 -10.78 8.94 11.31
C GLN A 139 -10.34 7.63 10.66
N LEU A 140 -9.39 7.67 9.72
CA LEU A 140 -8.82 6.48 9.07
C LEU A 140 -7.65 5.89 9.86
N LEU A 141 -7.05 6.62 10.82
CA LEU A 141 -5.89 6.13 11.57
C LEU A 141 -6.21 4.87 12.39
N PRO A 142 -7.35 4.76 13.10
CA PRO A 142 -7.70 3.51 13.80
C PRO A 142 -7.80 2.30 12.87
N PHE A 143 -8.27 2.49 11.63
CA PHE A 143 -8.27 1.42 10.63
C PHE A 143 -6.85 1.00 10.25
N LEU A 144 -5.93 1.96 10.07
CA LEU A 144 -4.54 1.64 9.76
C LEU A 144 -3.86 0.94 10.95
N GLU A 145 -4.11 1.39 12.19
CA GLU A 145 -3.64 0.73 13.41
C GLU A 145 -4.14 -0.73 13.50
N ASP A 146 -5.42 -0.95 13.19
CA ASP A 146 -5.99 -2.30 13.08
C ASP A 146 -5.31 -3.10 11.97
N ALA A 147 -5.12 -2.53 10.78
CA ALA A 147 -4.44 -3.20 9.67
C ALA A 147 -2.99 -3.62 10.00
N PHE A 148 -2.32 -2.94 10.93
CA PHE A 148 -1.01 -3.35 11.47
C PHE A 148 -1.09 -4.49 12.49
N SER A 149 -2.21 -4.65 13.19
CA SER A 149 -2.40 -5.61 14.27
C SER A 149 -2.34 -7.07 13.79
N THR A 150 -2.06 -8.01 14.70
CA THR A 150 -2.04 -9.44 14.35
C THR A 150 -3.46 -9.95 14.15
N HIS A 151 -3.68 -10.69 13.06
CA HIS A 151 -4.97 -11.26 12.72
C HIS A 151 -4.90 -12.79 12.75
N PRO A 152 -5.64 -13.47 13.64
CA PRO A 152 -5.66 -14.92 13.69
C PRO A 152 -6.03 -15.55 12.34
N GLY A 153 -5.23 -16.54 11.90
CA GLY A 153 -5.43 -17.21 10.62
C GLY A 153 -4.90 -16.46 9.40
N TYR A 154 -4.41 -15.23 9.56
CA TYR A 154 -3.72 -14.51 8.49
C TYR A 154 -2.25 -14.94 8.43
N ASN A 155 -1.70 -15.04 7.22
CA ASN A 155 -0.30 -15.42 7.05
C ASN A 155 0.61 -14.25 7.49
N GLU A 156 1.32 -14.43 8.60
CA GLU A 156 2.12 -13.36 9.21
C GLU A 156 3.29 -12.92 8.31
N GLU A 157 3.94 -13.84 7.60
CA GLU A 157 5.03 -13.49 6.67
C GLU A 157 4.52 -12.62 5.51
N ARG A 158 3.35 -12.97 4.97
CA ARG A 158 2.65 -12.15 3.98
C ARG A 158 2.30 -10.78 4.57
N HIS A 159 1.79 -10.76 5.79
CA HIS A 159 1.41 -9.52 6.48
C HIS A 159 2.61 -8.60 6.69
N ASP A 160 3.75 -9.13 7.11
CA ASP A 160 4.98 -8.35 7.27
C ASP A 160 5.42 -7.71 5.96
N ARG A 161 5.24 -8.38 4.83
CA ARG A 161 5.50 -7.78 3.51
C ARG A 161 4.53 -6.62 3.20
N GLU A 162 3.26 -6.69 3.61
CA GLU A 162 2.34 -5.54 3.50
C GLU A 162 2.76 -4.39 4.41
N ARG A 163 3.13 -4.68 5.66
CA ARG A 163 3.59 -3.68 6.63
C ARG A 163 4.85 -2.99 6.11
N LEU A 164 5.82 -3.74 5.59
CA LEU A 164 7.06 -3.19 5.02
C LEU A 164 6.78 -2.32 3.80
N ALA A 165 5.84 -2.70 2.94
CA ALA A 165 5.42 -1.87 1.81
C ALA A 165 4.77 -0.55 2.28
N PHE A 166 3.89 -0.61 3.28
CA PHE A 166 3.29 0.59 3.89
C PHE A 166 4.36 1.47 4.55
N ILE A 167 5.27 0.89 5.34
CA ILE A 167 6.36 1.63 6.00
C ILE A 167 7.25 2.30 4.96
N SER A 168 7.55 1.63 3.85
CA SER A 168 8.33 2.21 2.75
C SER A 168 7.64 3.42 2.12
N ALA A 169 6.37 3.27 1.73
CA ALA A 169 5.59 4.37 1.16
C ALA A 169 5.45 5.54 2.16
N LEU A 170 5.20 5.24 3.43
CA LEU A 170 5.12 6.22 4.50
C LEU A 170 6.45 6.93 4.76
N ALA A 171 7.56 6.21 4.80
CA ALA A 171 8.87 6.81 5.01
C ALA A 171 9.24 7.78 3.88
N ASN A 172 8.90 7.44 2.65
CA ASN A 172 9.09 8.33 1.50
C ASN A 172 8.21 9.58 1.62
N HIS A 173 6.93 9.40 1.93
CA HIS A 173 5.99 10.50 2.17
C HIS A 173 6.45 11.47 3.27
N LEU A 174 6.89 10.96 4.40
CA LEU A 174 7.35 11.78 5.53
C LEU A 174 8.67 12.52 5.25
N ASN A 175 9.49 11.97 4.35
CA ASN A 175 10.74 12.59 3.92
C ASN A 175 10.55 13.61 2.79
N ASP A 176 9.37 13.70 2.20
CA ASP A 176 9.07 14.68 1.16
C ASP A 176 9.06 16.11 1.74
N THR A 177 9.79 17.03 1.11
CA THR A 177 9.91 18.44 1.52
C THR A 177 8.88 19.36 0.90
N ASP A 178 8.15 18.88 -0.10
CA ASP A 178 7.33 19.74 -0.95
C ASP A 178 5.99 20.11 -0.30
N PHE A 179 5.60 19.39 0.76
CA PHE A 179 4.37 19.62 1.51
C PHE A 179 4.54 19.42 3.01
N THR A 180 3.57 19.90 3.77
CA THR A 180 3.41 19.60 5.20
C THR A 180 2.28 18.62 5.38
N SER A 181 2.55 17.49 6.02
CA SER A 181 1.56 16.43 6.18
C SER A 181 0.91 16.48 7.56
N TYR A 182 -0.39 16.21 7.62
CA TYR A 182 -1.17 16.03 8.85
C TYR A 182 -0.48 15.10 9.85
N VAL A 183 0.08 13.98 9.36
CA VAL A 183 0.73 12.98 10.21
C VAL A 183 2.05 13.44 10.82
N THR A 184 2.65 14.54 10.33
CA THR A 184 3.87 15.12 10.91
C THR A 184 3.59 16.25 11.89
N THR A 185 2.47 16.96 11.76
CA THR A 185 2.19 18.20 12.53
C THR A 185 1.13 18.03 13.60
N SER A 186 0.15 17.15 13.42
CA SER A 186 -0.91 16.93 14.40
C SER A 186 -0.48 15.98 15.51
N THR A 187 -1.01 16.15 16.72
CA THR A 187 -0.75 15.25 17.85
C THR A 187 -1.20 13.83 17.53
N ARG A 188 -2.42 13.64 17.00
CA ARG A 188 -2.95 12.32 16.67
C ARG A 188 -2.16 11.65 15.53
N GLY A 189 -1.74 12.42 14.54
CA GLY A 189 -0.82 11.96 13.51
C GLY A 189 0.53 11.52 14.07
N GLN A 190 1.08 12.29 15.00
CA GLN A 190 2.35 11.97 15.66
C GLN A 190 2.29 10.72 16.53
N GLU A 191 1.16 10.48 17.20
CA GLU A 191 0.87 9.23 17.91
C GLU A 191 0.81 8.04 16.93
N PHE A 192 0.19 8.21 15.76
CA PHE A 192 0.13 7.16 14.76
C PHE A 192 1.53 6.79 14.23
N ILE A 193 2.40 7.77 13.95
CA ILE A 193 3.77 7.45 13.52
C ILE A 193 4.57 6.80 14.65
N HIS A 194 4.37 7.20 15.91
CA HIS A 194 4.94 6.52 17.07
C HIS A 194 4.46 5.06 17.13
N PHE A 195 3.17 4.81 16.95
CA PHE A 195 2.62 3.46 16.88
C PHE A 195 3.29 2.63 15.77
N VAL A 196 3.44 3.17 14.56
CA VAL A 196 4.13 2.46 13.46
C VAL A 196 5.59 2.16 13.83
N HIS A 197 6.27 3.10 14.49
CA HIS A 197 7.62 2.88 15.00
C HIS A 197 7.68 1.72 16.01
N ASP A 198 6.74 1.67 16.96
CA ASP A 198 6.63 0.58 17.93
C ASP A 198 6.35 -0.76 17.25
N GLN A 199 5.54 -0.78 16.19
CA GLN A 199 5.32 -1.99 15.39
C GLN A 199 6.61 -2.45 14.70
N ILE A 200 7.45 -1.54 14.19
CA ILE A 200 8.74 -1.89 13.59
C ILE A 200 9.65 -2.57 14.62
N VAL A 201 9.73 -2.02 15.84
CA VAL A 201 10.60 -2.54 16.89
C VAL A 201 10.06 -3.85 17.46
N SER A 202 8.81 -3.88 17.91
CA SER A 202 8.20 -5.02 18.60
C SER A 202 8.12 -6.27 17.73
N ARG A 203 7.89 -6.11 16.42
CA ARG A 203 7.83 -7.20 15.45
C ARG A 203 9.16 -7.49 14.77
N ARG A 204 10.22 -6.77 15.13
CA ARG A 204 11.54 -6.91 14.51
C ARG A 204 11.51 -6.70 12.99
N LEU A 205 10.66 -5.79 12.49
CA LEU A 205 10.64 -5.41 11.07
C LEU A 205 11.89 -4.63 10.64
N TYR A 206 12.86 -4.44 11.52
CA TYR A 206 14.19 -3.94 11.18
C TYR A 206 15.20 -5.07 10.90
N GLU A 207 14.90 -6.31 11.32
CA GLU A 207 15.76 -7.46 11.04
C GLU A 207 15.60 -7.90 9.58
N PRO A 208 16.72 -8.02 8.83
CA PRO A 208 16.66 -8.49 7.46
C PRO A 208 16.37 -9.98 7.40
N PHE A 209 15.67 -10.39 6.35
CA PHE A 209 15.71 -11.76 5.86
C PHE A 209 17.04 -12.03 5.15
N ASP A 210 17.40 -13.30 4.97
CA ASP A 210 18.64 -13.72 4.31
C ASP A 210 18.84 -13.11 2.92
N TRP A 211 17.74 -12.76 2.24
CA TRP A 211 17.72 -12.29 0.87
C TRP A 211 17.53 -10.76 0.71
N ASP A 212 17.30 -10.00 1.80
CA ASP A 212 17.10 -8.54 1.72
C ASP A 212 17.99 -7.65 2.64
N PRO A 213 19.23 -8.04 3.02
CA PRO A 213 20.02 -7.28 4.01
C PRO A 213 20.31 -5.84 3.59
N HIS A 214 20.52 -5.60 2.29
CA HIS A 214 20.76 -4.26 1.75
C HIS A 214 19.49 -3.41 1.74
N ALA A 215 18.39 -3.96 1.22
CA ALA A 215 17.11 -3.27 1.15
C ALA A 215 16.54 -2.95 2.54
N ARG A 216 16.68 -3.88 3.51
CA ARG A 216 16.24 -3.63 4.88
C ARG A 216 17.01 -2.49 5.53
N ARG A 217 18.33 -2.44 5.34
CA ARG A 217 19.18 -1.37 5.85
C ARG A 217 18.80 -0.02 5.24
N GLU A 218 18.52 0.00 3.94
CA GLU A 218 18.07 1.19 3.23
C GLU A 218 16.72 1.69 3.77
N LEU A 219 15.73 0.80 3.92
CA LEU A 219 14.43 1.14 4.50
C LEU A 219 14.58 1.70 5.91
N MET A 220 15.34 1.04 6.78
CA MET A 220 15.56 1.51 8.15
C MET A 220 16.31 2.85 8.19
N SER A 221 17.24 3.08 7.25
CA SER A 221 17.90 4.39 7.13
C SER A 221 16.92 5.48 6.70
N THR A 222 16.02 5.19 5.75
CA THR A 222 14.99 6.13 5.29
C THR A 222 13.97 6.41 6.39
N TRP A 223 13.58 5.39 7.16
CA TRP A 223 12.69 5.53 8.32
C TRP A 223 13.33 6.35 9.46
N ASN A 224 14.61 6.12 9.77
CA ASN A 224 15.33 6.91 10.77
C ASN A 224 15.43 8.38 10.37
N ARG A 225 15.61 8.66 9.09
CA ARG A 225 15.57 10.03 8.55
C ARG A 225 14.17 10.65 8.68
N ALA A 226 13.11 9.90 8.36
CA ALA A 226 11.73 10.36 8.47
C ALA A 226 11.36 10.71 9.92
N THR A 227 11.67 9.82 10.87
CA THR A 227 11.41 10.03 12.30
C THR A 227 12.26 11.16 12.89
N GLN A 228 13.52 11.32 12.45
CA GLN A 228 14.35 12.46 12.84
C GLN A 228 13.75 13.79 12.39
N ARG A 229 13.37 13.88 11.12
CA ARG A 229 12.72 15.07 10.56
C ARG A 229 11.40 15.38 11.27
N MET A 230 10.63 14.35 11.59
CA MET A 230 9.38 14.50 12.32
C MET A 230 9.60 15.08 13.72
N LYS A 231 10.66 14.69 14.43
CA LYS A 231 11.02 15.32 15.70
C LYS A 231 11.32 16.81 15.55
N GLU A 232 11.99 17.18 14.47
CA GLU A 232 12.32 18.58 14.16
C GLU A 232 11.07 19.41 13.82
N ILE A 233 10.19 18.89 12.96
CA ILE A 233 8.94 19.58 12.57
C ILE A 233 7.95 19.68 13.73
N GLY A 234 7.76 18.56 14.44
CA GLY A 234 6.80 18.46 15.54
C GLY A 234 7.28 19.03 16.87
N ASN A 235 8.53 19.51 16.95
CA ASN A 235 9.20 19.88 18.21
C ASN A 235 9.10 18.78 19.29
N LEU A 236 9.24 17.52 18.86
CA LEU A 236 9.09 16.37 19.74
C LEU A 236 10.35 16.15 20.60
N PRO A 237 10.22 15.52 21.77
CA PRO A 237 11.37 15.14 22.60
C PRO A 237 12.42 14.33 21.82
N PRO A 238 13.73 14.49 22.11
CA PRO A 238 14.78 13.74 21.42
C PRO A 238 14.63 12.21 21.52
N ASP A 239 14.07 11.74 22.63
CA ASP A 239 13.80 10.34 23.00
C ASP A 239 12.37 9.88 22.66
N TYR A 240 11.61 10.69 21.90
CA TYR A 240 10.23 10.35 21.51
C TYR A 240 10.12 9.04 20.74
N PHE A 241 11.10 8.73 19.88
CA PHE A 241 11.18 7.43 19.21
C PHE A 241 12.30 6.60 19.82
N ALA A 242 12.00 5.34 20.13
CA ALA A 242 13.01 4.40 20.56
C ALA A 242 14.10 4.21 19.48
N SER A 243 15.31 3.83 19.90
CA SER A 243 16.35 3.49 18.94
C SER A 243 16.07 2.12 18.34
N ILE A 244 16.03 2.04 17.00
CA ILE A 244 15.96 0.76 16.29
C ILE A 244 17.32 0.05 16.46
N PRO A 245 17.34 -1.21 16.98
CA PRO A 245 18.58 -1.95 17.13
C PRO A 245 19.29 -2.13 15.79
N GLN A 246 20.60 -1.90 15.76
CA GLN A 246 21.40 -2.24 14.59
C GLN A 246 21.66 -3.75 14.59
N ALA A 247 21.22 -4.44 13.54
CA ALA A 247 21.58 -5.82 13.29
C ALA A 247 23.11 -5.92 13.15
N GLY A 248 23.79 -6.40 14.20
CA GLY A 248 25.25 -6.62 14.19
C GLY A 248 26.03 -6.32 15.47
N ASN A 249 25.42 -5.72 16.51
CA ASN A 249 26.15 -5.40 17.76
C ASN A 249 25.93 -6.38 18.92
N GLU A 250 25.30 -7.53 18.69
CA GLU A 250 25.16 -8.60 19.70
C GLU A 250 26.36 -9.57 19.75
N SER A 251 27.54 -9.19 19.24
CA SER A 251 28.78 -9.93 19.47
C SER A 251 29.59 -9.29 20.60
N SER A 252 29.05 -9.29 21.81
CA SER A 252 29.80 -9.02 23.04
C SER A 252 29.22 -9.84 24.20
N VAL A 253 29.00 -11.12 23.96
CA VAL A 253 28.87 -12.11 25.06
C VAL A 253 30.28 -12.64 25.34
N PRO A 254 30.84 -12.46 26.55
CA PRO A 254 32.09 -13.11 26.92
C PRO A 254 31.86 -14.62 26.95
N GLN A 255 32.57 -15.37 26.11
CA GLN A 255 32.60 -16.83 26.22
C GLN A 255 33.16 -17.21 27.60
N PRO A 256 32.48 -18.06 28.39
CA PRO A 256 33.11 -18.65 29.56
C PRO A 256 34.15 -19.67 29.07
N HIS A 257 35.38 -19.49 29.55
CA HIS A 257 36.49 -20.42 29.35
C HIS A 257 36.05 -21.85 29.67
N HIS A 258 36.08 -22.74 28.67
CA HIS A 258 36.02 -24.18 28.90
C HIS A 258 37.41 -24.64 29.33
N GLU A 259 37.57 -24.90 30.62
CA GLU A 259 38.65 -25.71 31.17
C GLU A 259 38.52 -27.14 30.66
N MET A 260 39.62 -27.64 30.07
CA MET A 260 39.78 -29.06 29.76
C MET A 260 39.89 -29.84 31.07
N HIS A 261 39.03 -30.84 31.25
CA HIS A 261 39.37 -32.00 32.05
C HIS A 261 39.27 -33.26 31.19
N ASP A 262 40.46 -33.72 30.80
CA ASP A 262 40.78 -35.07 30.40
C ASP A 262 40.71 -35.98 31.63
N ASP A 263 40.04 -37.13 31.50
CA ASP A 263 40.44 -38.39 32.13
C ASP A 263 39.50 -39.55 31.71
N GLY A 264 40.04 -40.47 30.91
CA GLY A 264 40.16 -41.86 31.33
C GLY A 264 38.96 -42.82 31.28
N GLN A 265 38.84 -43.54 30.16
CA GLN A 265 38.70 -45.00 30.03
C GLN A 265 37.61 -45.79 30.80
N GLY A 266 36.79 -46.55 30.06
CA GLY A 266 36.04 -47.71 30.59
C GLY A 266 35.20 -48.43 29.53
N ALA A 267 35.54 -49.69 29.26
CA ALA A 267 35.12 -50.50 28.11
C ALA A 267 33.71 -51.15 28.18
N LEU A 268 33.16 -51.40 26.98
CA LEU A 268 32.33 -52.54 26.52
C LEU A 268 31.08 -52.97 27.31
N GLY A 269 29.93 -52.93 26.60
CA GLY A 269 28.72 -53.69 26.92
C GLY A 269 27.79 -53.74 25.72
N LEU A 270 27.82 -54.86 25.00
CA LEU A 270 27.00 -55.21 23.83
C LEU A 270 25.68 -55.87 24.28
N VAL A 271 24.61 -55.64 23.50
CA VAL A 271 23.41 -56.49 23.33
C VAL A 271 22.36 -56.42 24.45
N GLU A 272 21.17 -55.90 24.15
CA GLU A 272 20.02 -56.76 23.84
C GLU A 272 18.93 -55.99 23.09
N GLN A 273 18.34 -56.75 22.19
CA GLN A 273 17.30 -56.46 21.23
C GLN A 273 16.02 -57.01 21.86
N ASP A 274 14.92 -56.26 21.85
CA ASP A 274 13.60 -56.90 21.87
C ASP A 274 12.55 -56.08 21.13
N LYS A 275 11.99 -56.72 20.11
CA LYS A 275 10.83 -56.34 19.31
C LYS A 275 9.72 -57.32 19.66
N GLN A 276 8.60 -56.84 20.17
CA GLN A 276 7.23 -57.36 19.94
C GLN A 276 6.25 -56.57 20.83
N GLY A 277 5.06 -56.15 20.39
CA GLY A 277 4.37 -56.34 19.13
C GLY A 277 3.00 -55.63 19.12
N ASN A 278 2.39 -55.65 17.94
CA ASN A 278 0.95 -55.74 17.63
C ASN A 278 -0.05 -54.72 18.24
N MET A 279 -0.65 -53.88 17.40
CA MET A 279 -1.83 -54.11 16.52
C MET A 279 -3.14 -53.76 17.24
N ALA A 280 -3.75 -52.66 16.81
CA ALA A 280 -5.20 -52.50 16.77
C ALA A 280 -5.53 -51.63 15.55
N GLY A 281 -6.28 -52.20 14.61
CA GLY A 281 -6.83 -51.51 13.44
C GLY A 281 -8.34 -51.26 13.60
N ASP A 282 -8.83 -50.42 12.68
CA ASP A 282 -10.18 -50.23 12.10
C ASP A 282 -10.47 -48.71 12.03
N VAL A 283 -10.59 -48.07 10.87
CA VAL A 283 -11.50 -48.23 9.70
C VAL A 283 -12.97 -47.89 10.01
N GLY A 284 -13.46 -46.88 9.29
CA GLY A 284 -14.88 -46.52 9.12
C GLY A 284 -15.23 -45.19 9.79
N ALA A 285 -16.04 -44.30 9.23
CA ALA A 285 -16.64 -44.10 7.91
C ALA A 285 -17.27 -42.70 7.97
N GLU A 286 -17.50 -42.12 6.80
CA GLU A 286 -18.11 -40.80 6.60
C GLU A 286 -19.52 -40.70 7.22
N GLU A 287 -19.83 -39.55 7.82
CA GLU A 287 -21.21 -39.12 8.02
C GLU A 287 -21.32 -37.61 7.73
N LEU A 288 -21.99 -37.32 6.61
CA LEU A 288 -22.50 -36.01 6.21
C LEU A 288 -23.55 -35.56 7.22
N VAL A 289 -23.37 -34.37 7.79
CA VAL A 289 -24.43 -33.68 8.53
C VAL A 289 -24.61 -32.29 7.93
N ASP A 290 -25.74 -32.14 7.24
CA ASP A 290 -26.33 -30.88 6.79
C ASP A 290 -26.49 -29.91 7.97
N THR A 291 -25.96 -28.70 7.81
CA THR A 291 -26.27 -27.55 8.67
C THR A 291 -27.03 -26.48 7.88
N PRO A 292 -28.12 -25.93 8.42
CA PRO A 292 -29.05 -25.08 7.68
C PRO A 292 -28.53 -23.65 7.53
N HIS A 293 -28.80 -23.09 6.34
CA HIS A 293 -28.60 -21.68 5.97
C HIS A 293 -29.32 -20.72 6.93
N PRO A 294 -28.69 -19.59 7.33
CA PRO A 294 -29.45 -18.47 7.87
C PRO A 294 -30.10 -17.69 6.73
N ASN A 295 -31.42 -17.56 6.83
CA ASN A 295 -32.27 -16.71 6.00
C ASN A 295 -31.78 -15.26 6.04
N THR A 296 -31.56 -14.69 4.86
CA THR A 296 -31.36 -13.26 4.67
C THR A 296 -32.70 -12.55 4.88
N ASP A 297 -32.73 -11.72 5.91
CA ASP A 297 -33.80 -10.75 6.20
C ASP A 297 -33.88 -9.71 5.05
N PRO A 298 -35.04 -9.48 4.40
CA PRO A 298 -35.16 -8.50 3.32
C PRO A 298 -35.33 -7.05 3.78
N ASP A 299 -35.41 -6.76 5.08
CA ASP A 299 -35.79 -5.42 5.59
C ASP A 299 -34.63 -4.66 6.28
N HIS A 300 -33.54 -4.41 5.54
CA HIS A 300 -32.56 -3.39 5.94
C HIS A 300 -32.41 -2.25 4.92
N PRO A 301 -32.38 -0.99 5.39
CA PRO A 301 -32.56 0.18 4.53
C PRO A 301 -31.35 0.38 3.62
N ARG A 302 -31.64 0.51 2.31
CA ARG A 302 -30.69 0.96 1.29
C ARG A 302 -30.05 2.28 1.74
N ALA A 303 -28.75 2.27 1.98
CA ALA A 303 -27.95 3.48 1.89
C ALA A 303 -27.95 3.91 0.42
N ASP A 304 -28.28 5.18 0.18
CA ASP A 304 -28.31 5.81 -1.14
C ASP A 304 -26.92 5.72 -1.81
N ASP A 305 -26.76 4.75 -2.71
CA ASP A 305 -25.67 4.70 -3.70
C ASP A 305 -25.87 5.84 -4.72
N ARG A 306 -25.38 7.05 -4.40
CA ARG A 306 -25.44 8.22 -5.30
C ARG A 306 -24.26 8.38 -6.25
N CYS A 307 -23.48 7.33 -6.50
CA CYS A 307 -22.44 7.35 -7.55
C CYS A 307 -22.96 7.06 -8.97
N GLY A 308 -24.27 7.16 -9.23
CA GLY A 308 -24.84 6.86 -10.54
C GLY A 308 -26.10 7.64 -10.92
N GLU A 309 -26.01 8.95 -11.12
CA GLU A 309 -27.01 9.68 -11.92
C GLU A 309 -26.32 10.74 -12.80
N TYR A 310 -25.83 10.33 -13.98
CA TYR A 310 -25.71 11.24 -15.11
C TYR A 310 -26.93 11.05 -16.00
N LYS A 311 -27.82 12.05 -15.95
CA LYS A 311 -28.99 12.19 -16.81
C LYS A 311 -28.50 12.63 -18.19
N THR A 312 -28.47 11.71 -19.15
CA THR A 312 -28.34 12.04 -20.57
C THR A 312 -29.65 12.65 -21.06
N THR A 313 -29.75 13.97 -21.08
CA THR A 313 -30.77 14.65 -21.90
C THR A 313 -30.27 14.72 -23.33
N GLY A 314 -30.70 13.74 -24.14
CA GLY A 314 -30.65 13.83 -25.58
C GLY A 314 -31.74 14.76 -26.10
N THR A 315 -31.35 15.79 -26.83
CA THR A 315 -32.13 16.38 -27.91
C THR A 315 -31.15 16.74 -29.02
N GLY A 316 -31.20 15.99 -30.12
CA GLY A 316 -30.44 16.31 -31.32
C GLY A 316 -31.08 17.46 -32.11
N GLN A 317 -30.28 18.14 -32.92
CA GLN A 317 -30.50 18.23 -34.36
C GLN A 317 -29.28 18.87 -35.04
N GLU A 318 -28.85 18.20 -36.11
CA GLU A 318 -28.28 18.68 -37.38
C GLU A 318 -27.72 20.12 -37.44
N ASP A 319 -26.44 20.25 -37.83
CA ASP A 319 -26.11 20.81 -39.15
C ASP A 319 -24.61 20.75 -39.45
N VAL A 320 -24.28 20.28 -40.65
CA VAL A 320 -22.98 20.38 -41.32
C VAL A 320 -23.00 21.66 -42.17
N PRO A 321 -21.99 22.53 -42.08
CA PRO A 321 -21.06 22.72 -43.22
C PRO A 321 -19.60 22.90 -42.73
N GLY A 322 -18.56 22.44 -43.41
CA GLY A 322 -18.19 22.79 -44.78
C GLY A 322 -17.11 23.88 -44.76
N LEU A 323 -15.86 23.48 -45.07
CA LEU A 323 -14.72 24.23 -45.65
C LEU A 323 -14.63 25.76 -45.46
N VAL A 324 -13.45 26.26 -45.08
CA VAL A 324 -12.67 27.27 -45.83
C VAL A 324 -11.37 27.65 -45.10
N GLU A 325 -10.27 27.61 -45.84
CA GLU A 325 -9.00 28.29 -45.54
C GLU A 325 -9.17 29.80 -45.45
N ARG A 326 -8.55 30.46 -44.46
CA ARG A 326 -7.83 31.72 -44.73
C ARG A 326 -6.98 32.13 -43.53
N GLY A 327 -5.69 32.30 -43.79
CA GLY A 327 -4.87 33.18 -42.97
C GLY A 327 -5.24 34.65 -43.20
N GLU A 328 -4.91 35.49 -42.24
CA GLU A 328 -4.19 36.74 -42.51
C GLU A 328 -3.71 37.38 -41.19
N GLN A 329 -2.56 38.01 -41.34
CA GLN A 329 -1.82 38.80 -40.38
C GLN A 329 -2.59 40.07 -40.00
N SER A 330 -2.34 40.61 -38.80
CA SER A 330 -2.16 42.06 -38.67
C SER A 330 -1.35 42.44 -37.44
N ASN A 331 -0.23 43.10 -37.70
CA ASN A 331 0.53 43.95 -36.79
C ASN A 331 -0.32 45.11 -36.27
N THR A 332 -0.12 45.51 -35.02
CA THR A 332 -0.14 46.92 -34.54
C THR A 332 0.62 46.94 -33.20
N VAL A 333 1.86 47.40 -33.09
CA VAL A 333 2.37 48.79 -33.03
C VAL A 333 1.82 49.59 -31.83
N GLY A 334 2.75 50.01 -30.96
CA GLY A 334 2.60 50.99 -29.88
C GLY A 334 3.36 50.50 -28.65
N GLY A 335 4.54 51.00 -28.26
CA GLY A 335 5.23 52.23 -28.59
C GLY A 335 5.51 53.01 -27.30
N VAL A 336 6.79 53.36 -27.11
CA VAL A 336 7.34 54.37 -26.18
C VAL A 336 7.48 53.90 -24.71
N GLY A 337 8.64 53.96 -24.05
CA GLY A 337 9.94 54.54 -24.38
C GLY A 337 10.62 55.09 -23.11
N ALA A 338 11.96 55.15 -23.15
CA ALA A 338 12.87 55.96 -22.31
C ALA A 338 13.13 55.45 -20.87
N ASP A 339 14.33 55.53 -20.28
CA ASP A 339 15.61 56.02 -20.80
C ASP A 339 16.78 55.53 -19.94
N GLU A 340 17.93 55.59 -20.60
CA GLU A 340 19.27 55.98 -20.14
C GLU A 340 20.17 55.08 -19.27
N ARG A 341 21.37 54.95 -19.84
CA ARG A 341 22.63 54.47 -19.30
C ARG A 341 23.26 55.55 -18.40
N VAL A 342 24.00 55.14 -17.37
CA VAL A 342 25.47 55.20 -17.22
C VAL A 342 25.86 54.26 -16.08
#